data_AF-A0ABD3F4A3-F1
#
_entry.id   AF-A0ABD3F4A3-F1
#
_cell.length_a   1.000
_cell.length_b   1.000
_cell.length_c   1.000
_cell.angle_alpha   90.00
_cell.angle_beta   90.00
_cell.angle_gamma   90.00
#
_symmetry.space_group_name_H-M   'P 1'
#
loop_
_entity.id
_entity.type
_entity.pdbx_description
1 polymer ?
#
loop_
_entity_poly.entity_id
_entity_poly.type
_entity_poly.pdbx_seq_one_letter_code
_entity_poly.pdbx_strand_id
1 'polypeptide(L)'
;MASAQNSNVMNPERMAEFLNAEIYKQVQAKSGKGMEFTEAEVVDAEEMKDYSGASKLQDEVIKRSITALMVKGIRYVYPIAQERTVALDIAGTAVNNLITQLGLQESPSHVQTQTEIEQLKYAFTKTKYVGNAHVRFAQYLRRCYKAYKPKKFKAPYVEVVQSSGFGKSRMIRELAVKAKDDKELNMKVLYTCIRVRNSTGYPKATPVLSRWLLEIEPTIQGIAKRLKAIFHYATEHWGTVQTQWLELFTDTATAAAVTEALEKTLKRQEAKATEKLALNKEKPSDKLVLVVIDEARNLINNTTSGLDLFHMLQRALVLANNDIGEEGRIFGVLVDTNPRITIPDPSQGRPVLSWLLLHQKPVIVPTFCVDSHYGRVLAAVLPRSTGRG
;
A
#
# COMPACT_ATOMS: atom_id res chain seq x y z
N MET A 1 -48.00 5.26 -22.82
CA MET A 1 -46.69 5.91 -22.97
C MET A 1 -45.70 5.11 -22.13
N ALA A 2 -44.93 4.25 -22.80
CA ALA A 2 -44.04 3.30 -22.16
C ALA A 2 -42.71 3.98 -21.78
N SER A 3 -42.35 3.88 -20.50
CA SER A 3 -41.04 4.24 -19.97
C SER A 3 -40.00 3.22 -20.42
N ALA A 4 -39.11 3.60 -21.35
CA ALA A 4 -37.97 2.79 -21.72
C ALA A 4 -36.92 2.84 -20.58
N GLN A 5 -36.71 1.70 -19.94
CA GLN A 5 -35.63 1.47 -18.98
C GLN A 5 -34.28 1.48 -19.72
N ASN A 6 -33.38 2.39 -19.34
CA ASN A 6 -31.97 2.34 -19.73
C ASN A 6 -31.28 1.19 -18.95
N SER A 7 -31.33 -0.02 -19.49
CA SER A 7 -30.50 -1.15 -19.03
C SER A 7 -29.12 -1.07 -19.68
N ASN A 8 -28.17 -0.39 -19.04
CA ASN A 8 -26.77 -0.28 -19.48
C ASN A 8 -25.99 -1.58 -19.19
N VAL A 9 -26.44 -2.70 -19.75
CA VAL A 9 -25.75 -4.00 -19.71
C VAL A 9 -25.09 -4.21 -21.07
N MET A 10 -23.76 -4.22 -21.10
CA MET A 10 -23.02 -4.51 -22.32
C MET A 10 -22.87 -6.02 -22.47
N ASN A 11 -23.47 -6.61 -23.51
CA ASN A 11 -23.25 -8.02 -23.88
C ASN A 11 -21.74 -8.21 -24.23
N PRO A 12 -21.08 -9.29 -23.76
CA PRO A 12 -19.70 -9.65 -24.12
C PRO A 12 -19.34 -9.48 -25.61
N GLU A 13 -20.25 -9.80 -26.52
CA GLU A 13 -20.05 -9.65 -27.97
C GLU A 13 -19.82 -8.18 -28.37
N ARG A 14 -20.68 -7.27 -27.89
CA ARG A 14 -20.55 -5.83 -28.15
C ARG A 14 -19.29 -5.23 -27.53
N MET A 15 -18.85 -5.79 -26.40
CA MET A 15 -17.63 -5.37 -25.73
C MET A 15 -16.39 -5.77 -26.55
N ALA A 16 -16.34 -7.02 -27.02
CA ALA A 16 -15.26 -7.51 -27.87
C ALA A 16 -15.19 -6.76 -29.21
N GLU A 17 -16.33 -6.56 -29.88
CA GLU A 17 -16.43 -5.76 -31.11
C GLU A 17 -15.85 -4.35 -30.93
N PHE A 18 -16.27 -3.65 -29.87
CA PHE A 18 -15.77 -2.30 -29.61
C PHE A 18 -14.26 -2.28 -29.34
N LEU A 19 -13.77 -3.22 -28.53
CA LEU A 19 -12.36 -3.28 -28.17
C LEU A 19 -11.48 -3.59 -29.39
N ASN A 20 -11.88 -4.52 -30.25
CA ASN A 20 -11.15 -4.84 -31.47
C ASN A 20 -11.10 -3.64 -32.43
N ALA A 21 -12.22 -2.94 -32.63
CA ALA A 21 -12.27 -1.75 -33.47
C ALA A 21 -11.38 -0.61 -32.93
N GLU A 22 -11.39 -0.38 -31.62
CA GLU A 22 -10.56 0.67 -31.01
C GLU A 22 -9.08 0.29 -31.00
N ILE A 23 -8.73 -0.98 -30.77
CA ILE A 23 -7.35 -1.47 -30.92
C ILE A 23 -6.86 -1.21 -32.34
N TYR A 24 -7.65 -1.59 -33.36
CA TYR A 24 -7.29 -1.40 -34.75
C TYR A 24 -7.02 0.07 -35.08
N LYS A 25 -7.92 0.96 -34.65
CA LYS A 25 -7.76 2.41 -34.80
C LYS A 25 -6.49 2.94 -34.15
N GLN A 26 -6.16 2.49 -32.94
CA GLN A 26 -4.94 2.89 -32.23
C GLN A 26 -3.67 2.35 -32.90
N VAL A 27 -3.71 1.14 -33.45
CA VAL A 27 -2.60 0.56 -34.23
C VAL A 27 -2.35 1.38 -35.50
N GLN A 28 -3.40 1.75 -36.24
CA GLN A 28 -3.29 2.58 -37.43
C GLN A 28 -2.79 4.01 -37.12
N ALA A 29 -3.23 4.60 -36.00
CA ALA A 29 -2.77 5.91 -35.58
C ALA A 29 -1.27 5.94 -35.20
N LYS A 30 -0.74 4.78 -34.77
CA LYS A 30 0.66 4.62 -34.35
C LYS A 30 1.55 4.03 -35.44
N SER A 31 0.98 3.57 -36.56
CA SER A 31 1.76 3.12 -37.71
C SER A 31 2.38 4.31 -38.43
N GLY A 32 3.62 4.14 -38.90
CA GLY A 32 4.28 5.15 -39.73
C GLY A 32 3.57 5.29 -41.08
N LYS A 33 3.69 6.46 -41.72
CA LYS A 33 3.13 6.70 -43.07
C LYS A 33 3.55 5.58 -44.02
N GLY A 34 2.57 4.81 -44.53
CA GLY A 34 2.77 3.72 -45.50
C GLY A 34 2.70 2.29 -44.93
N MET A 35 2.48 2.10 -43.62
CA MET A 35 2.14 0.79 -43.05
C MET A 35 0.65 0.70 -42.78
N GLU A 36 -0.06 -0.06 -43.62
CA GLU A 36 -1.45 -0.45 -43.37
C GLU A 36 -1.49 -1.85 -42.76
N PHE A 37 -2.13 -1.97 -41.60
CA PHE A 37 -2.45 -3.26 -40.99
C PHE A 37 -3.89 -3.65 -41.33
N THR A 38 -4.21 -4.94 -41.32
CA THR A 38 -5.60 -5.39 -41.39
C THR A 38 -6.22 -5.40 -40.01
N GLU A 39 -7.53 -5.13 -39.95
CA GLU A 39 -8.30 -5.39 -38.74
C GLU A 39 -8.25 -6.88 -38.43
N ALA A 40 -8.01 -7.21 -37.17
CA ALA A 40 -7.83 -8.57 -36.71
C ALA A 40 -8.44 -8.72 -35.32
N GLU A 41 -8.97 -9.91 -35.05
CA GLU A 41 -9.54 -10.24 -33.75
C GLU A 41 -8.40 -10.41 -32.73
N VAL A 42 -8.38 -9.51 -31.75
CA VAL A 42 -7.41 -9.51 -30.65
C VAL A 42 -8.05 -10.00 -29.36
N VAL A 43 -9.35 -9.76 -29.22
CA VAL A 43 -10.18 -10.12 -28.07
C VAL A 43 -11.41 -10.84 -28.58
N ASP A 44 -11.69 -12.04 -28.07
CA ASP A 44 -12.92 -12.74 -28.37
C ASP A 44 -14.01 -12.50 -27.31
N ALA A 45 -15.27 -12.77 -27.66
CA ALA A 45 -16.41 -12.55 -26.78
C ALA A 45 -16.44 -13.52 -25.58
N GLU A 46 -15.83 -14.70 -25.69
CA GLU A 46 -15.77 -15.70 -24.61
C GLU A 46 -14.88 -15.21 -23.47
N GLU A 47 -13.71 -14.64 -23.80
CA GLU A 47 -12.78 -14.01 -22.86
C GLU A 47 -13.42 -12.80 -22.15
N MET A 48 -14.42 -12.16 -22.75
CA MET A 48 -15.12 -11.00 -22.18
C MET A 48 -16.33 -11.36 -21.31
N LYS A 49 -16.76 -12.63 -21.26
CA LYS A 49 -17.89 -13.06 -20.43
C LYS A 49 -17.72 -12.71 -18.96
N ASP A 50 -16.51 -12.92 -18.45
CA ASP A 50 -16.18 -12.66 -17.04
C ASP A 50 -16.13 -11.16 -16.70
N TYR A 51 -16.09 -10.28 -17.70
CA TYR A 51 -15.85 -8.85 -17.56
C TYR A 51 -17.03 -7.94 -17.94
N SER A 52 -18.03 -8.48 -18.64
CA SER A 52 -19.20 -7.77 -19.21
C SER A 52 -20.13 -7.03 -18.23
N GLY A 53 -19.92 -7.14 -16.92
CA GLY A 53 -20.70 -6.40 -15.92
C GLY A 53 -20.23 -4.95 -15.79
N ALA A 54 -21.13 -3.97 -15.94
CA ALA A 54 -20.81 -2.55 -15.77
C ALA A 54 -20.16 -2.22 -14.40
N SER A 55 -20.57 -2.91 -13.33
CA SER A 55 -19.94 -2.79 -11.99
C SER A 55 -18.54 -3.39 -11.92
N LYS A 56 -18.23 -4.38 -12.76
CA LYS A 56 -16.90 -5.00 -12.84
C LYS A 56 -15.91 -4.10 -13.58
N LEU A 57 -16.36 -3.37 -14.60
CA LEU A 57 -15.52 -2.44 -15.36
C LEU A 57 -15.07 -1.20 -14.58
N GLN A 58 -15.71 -0.91 -13.43
CA GLN A 58 -15.24 0.12 -12.50
C GLN A 58 -14.11 -0.37 -11.59
N ASP A 59 -13.91 -1.69 -11.44
CA ASP A 59 -12.85 -2.26 -10.62
C ASP A 59 -11.48 -2.16 -11.31
N GLU A 60 -10.54 -1.46 -10.68
CA GLU A 60 -9.17 -1.28 -11.17
C GLU A 60 -8.42 -2.61 -11.39
N VAL A 61 -8.73 -3.67 -10.64
CA VAL A 61 -8.15 -5.01 -10.83
C VAL A 61 -8.68 -5.65 -12.11
N ILE A 62 -9.96 -5.45 -12.40
CA ILE A 62 -10.59 -5.95 -13.62
C ILE A 62 -10.07 -5.18 -14.83
N LYS A 63 -9.97 -3.85 -14.77
CA LYS A 63 -9.36 -3.04 -15.83
C LYS A 63 -7.95 -3.52 -16.16
N ARG A 64 -7.13 -3.79 -15.15
CA ARG A 64 -5.77 -4.33 -15.34
C ARG A 64 -5.77 -5.71 -15.98
N SER A 65 -6.69 -6.58 -15.59
CA SER A 65 -6.83 -7.93 -16.14
C SER A 65 -7.18 -7.88 -17.64
N ILE A 66 -8.19 -7.08 -18.02
CA ILE A 66 -8.58 -6.87 -19.41
C ILE A 66 -7.41 -6.26 -20.21
N THR A 67 -6.76 -5.23 -19.67
CA THR A 67 -5.58 -4.60 -20.31
C THR A 67 -4.47 -5.63 -20.54
N ALA A 68 -4.19 -6.50 -19.57
CA ALA A 68 -3.14 -7.51 -19.67
C ALA A 68 -3.44 -8.59 -20.72
N LEU A 69 -4.70 -9.01 -20.83
CA LEU A 69 -5.18 -9.93 -21.88
C LEU A 69 -4.95 -9.30 -23.27
N MET A 70 -5.42 -8.07 -23.46
CA MET A 70 -5.27 -7.32 -24.71
C MET A 70 -3.80 -7.14 -25.11
N VAL A 71 -2.92 -6.80 -24.16
CA VAL A 71 -1.48 -6.67 -24.45
C VAL A 71 -0.89 -7.95 -25.03
N LYS A 72 -1.34 -9.13 -24.59
CA LYS A 72 -0.86 -10.40 -25.13
C LYS A 72 -1.35 -10.60 -26.57
N GLY A 73 -2.63 -10.35 -26.85
CA GLY A 73 -3.21 -10.45 -28.18
C GLY A 73 -2.61 -9.44 -29.17
N ILE A 74 -2.51 -8.16 -28.78
CA ILE A 74 -1.94 -7.09 -29.60
C ILE A 74 -0.51 -7.43 -30.03
N ARG A 75 0.31 -7.95 -29.11
CA ARG A 75 1.71 -8.34 -29.39
C ARG A 75 1.84 -9.52 -30.33
N TYR A 76 0.83 -10.39 -30.35
CA TYR A 76 0.78 -11.55 -31.23
C TYR A 76 0.34 -11.17 -32.64
N VAL A 77 -0.65 -10.28 -32.74
CA VAL A 77 -1.29 -9.90 -34.00
C VAL A 77 -0.55 -8.77 -34.73
N TYR A 78 0.00 -7.79 -33.99
CA TYR A 78 0.58 -6.58 -34.57
C TYR A 78 2.09 -6.48 -34.32
N PRO A 79 2.93 -6.60 -35.37
CA PRO A 79 4.39 -6.51 -35.25
C PRO A 79 4.90 -5.19 -34.65
N ILE A 80 4.24 -4.07 -34.94
CA ILE A 80 4.57 -2.74 -34.39
C ILE A 80 4.47 -2.69 -32.86
N ALA A 81 3.68 -3.59 -32.29
CA ALA A 81 3.43 -3.62 -30.86
C ALA A 81 4.26 -4.69 -30.14
N GLN A 82 5.28 -5.31 -30.77
CA GLN A 82 6.15 -6.28 -30.07
C GLN A 82 6.77 -5.71 -28.78
N GLU A 83 7.08 -4.42 -28.78
CA GLU A 83 7.44 -3.67 -27.58
C GLU A 83 6.25 -3.58 -26.62
N ARG A 84 6.45 -4.10 -25.41
CA ARG A 84 5.40 -4.18 -24.38
C ARG A 84 4.80 -2.82 -24.03
N THR A 85 5.59 -1.75 -24.08
CA THR A 85 5.17 -0.37 -23.80
C THR A 85 4.16 0.14 -24.82
N VAL A 86 4.36 -0.15 -26.10
CA VAL A 86 3.46 0.23 -27.19
C VAL A 86 2.14 -0.53 -27.09
N ALA A 87 2.19 -1.85 -26.85
CA ALA A 87 0.99 -2.65 -26.64
C ALA A 87 0.18 -2.23 -25.40
N LEU A 88 0.86 -1.85 -24.30
CA LEU A 88 0.24 -1.35 -23.08
C LEU A 88 -0.51 -0.04 -23.32
N ASP A 89 0.06 0.87 -24.09
CA ASP A 89 -0.54 2.17 -24.41
C ASP A 89 -1.79 2.00 -25.29
N ILE A 90 -1.72 1.13 -26.30
CA ILE A 90 -2.86 0.78 -27.17
C ILE A 90 -4.00 0.15 -26.34
N ALA A 91 -3.69 -0.89 -25.55
CA ALA A 91 -4.67 -1.58 -24.73
C ALA A 91 -5.31 -0.64 -23.68
N GLY A 92 -4.50 0.16 -22.99
CA GLY A 92 -4.99 1.10 -21.99
C GLY A 92 -5.91 2.17 -22.59
N THR A 93 -5.57 2.66 -23.78
CA THR A 93 -6.40 3.65 -24.49
C THR A 93 -7.75 3.05 -24.91
N ALA A 94 -7.75 1.84 -25.46
CA ALA A 94 -8.98 1.15 -25.86
C ALA A 94 -9.92 0.88 -24.68
N VAL A 95 -9.39 0.43 -23.53
CA VAL A 95 -10.18 0.22 -22.30
C VAL A 95 -10.74 1.54 -21.76
N ASN A 96 -9.97 2.64 -21.79
CA ASN A 96 -10.45 3.96 -21.34
C ASN A 96 -11.57 4.49 -22.25
N ASN A 97 -11.46 4.25 -23.56
CA ASN A 97 -12.51 4.64 -24.52
C ASN A 97 -13.78 3.82 -24.33
N LEU A 98 -13.66 2.53 -24.00
CA LEU A 98 -14.80 1.68 -23.63
C LEU A 98 -15.51 2.21 -22.38
N ILE A 99 -14.76 2.54 -21.32
CA ILE A 99 -15.29 3.13 -20.08
C ILE A 99 -16.02 4.45 -20.37
N THR A 100 -15.45 5.28 -21.24
CA THR A 100 -16.04 6.55 -21.66
C THR A 100 -17.35 6.35 -22.42
N GLN A 101 -17.38 5.42 -23.37
CA GLN A 101 -18.58 5.09 -24.14
C GLN A 101 -19.71 4.57 -23.25
N LEU A 102 -19.38 3.81 -22.21
CA LEU A 102 -20.34 3.27 -21.24
C LEU A 102 -20.87 4.31 -20.24
N GLY A 103 -20.37 5.55 -20.27
CA GLY A 103 -20.72 6.56 -19.27
C GLY A 103 -20.28 6.16 -17.86
N LEU A 104 -19.34 5.21 -17.74
CA LEU A 104 -18.78 4.73 -16.48
C LEU A 104 -17.60 5.60 -16.02
N GLN A 105 -17.49 6.82 -16.56
CA GLN A 105 -16.57 7.80 -16.03
C GLN A 105 -16.88 7.96 -14.54
N GLU A 106 -15.91 7.59 -13.69
CA GLU A 106 -15.85 8.20 -12.37
C GLU A 106 -15.95 9.69 -12.61
N SER A 107 -16.89 10.36 -11.92
CA SER A 107 -16.93 11.83 -11.89
C SER A 107 -15.48 12.31 -11.79
N PRO A 108 -15.02 13.19 -12.69
CA PRO A 108 -13.59 13.45 -12.85
C PRO A 108 -13.03 13.68 -11.46
N SER A 109 -12.22 12.72 -10.98
CA SER A 109 -11.54 12.88 -9.71
C SER A 109 -10.87 14.23 -9.83
N HIS A 110 -11.30 15.20 -9.01
CA HIS A 110 -10.92 16.60 -9.15
C HIS A 110 -9.40 16.64 -9.33
N VAL A 111 -8.92 16.81 -10.57
CA VAL A 111 -7.49 16.74 -10.85
C VAL A 111 -6.94 17.96 -10.15
N GLN A 112 -6.32 17.72 -8.99
CA GLN A 112 -5.87 18.82 -8.15
C GLN A 112 -4.92 19.66 -8.99
N THR A 113 -5.27 20.92 -9.12
CA THR A 113 -4.40 21.90 -9.75
C THR A 113 -3.07 21.93 -8.99
N GLN A 114 -2.00 22.31 -9.68
CA GLN A 114 -0.69 22.46 -9.04
C GLN A 114 -0.76 23.40 -7.82
N THR A 115 -1.59 24.45 -7.91
CA THR A 115 -1.90 25.38 -6.83
C THR A 115 -2.57 24.70 -5.64
N GLU A 116 -3.56 23.82 -5.85
CA GLU A 116 -4.20 23.06 -4.77
C GLU A 116 -3.23 22.08 -4.10
N ILE A 117 -2.36 21.42 -4.87
CA ILE A 117 -1.32 20.54 -4.32
C ILE A 117 -0.36 21.33 -3.43
N GLU A 118 0.04 22.53 -3.85
CA GLU A 118 0.90 23.43 -3.08
C GLU A 118 0.21 23.93 -1.81
N GLN A 119 -1.06 24.30 -1.89
CA GLN A 119 -1.86 24.68 -0.73
C GLN A 119 -2.03 23.51 0.25
N LEU A 120 -2.28 22.29 -0.23
CA LEU A 120 -2.35 21.09 0.61
C LEU A 120 -1.00 20.78 1.25
N LYS A 121 0.10 20.88 0.50
CA LYS A 121 1.47 20.72 1.04
C LYS A 121 1.75 21.77 2.12
N TYR A 122 1.39 23.03 1.89
CA TYR A 122 1.51 24.09 2.87
C TYR A 122 0.66 23.80 4.12
N ALA A 123 -0.62 23.48 3.93
CA ALA A 123 -1.54 23.12 4.99
C ALA A 123 -1.06 21.90 5.78
N PHE A 124 -0.39 20.94 5.14
CA PHE A 124 0.12 19.74 5.78
C PHE A 124 1.45 19.95 6.52
N THR A 125 2.28 20.91 6.08
CA THR A 125 3.66 21.04 6.60
C THR A 125 3.96 22.30 7.39
N LYS A 126 3.28 23.40 7.07
CA LYS A 126 3.58 24.75 7.58
C LYS A 126 2.57 25.25 8.60
N THR A 127 1.32 24.81 8.53
CA THR A 127 0.33 25.21 9.54
C THR A 127 0.69 24.65 10.90
N LYS A 128 0.44 25.42 11.97
CA LYS A 128 0.65 24.96 13.34
C LYS A 128 -0.28 23.78 13.61
N TYR A 129 0.29 22.65 14.01
CA TYR A 129 -0.50 21.52 14.47
C TYR A 129 -1.13 21.86 15.83
N VAL A 130 -2.44 21.68 15.96
CA VAL A 130 -3.19 21.90 17.19
C VAL A 130 -3.61 20.56 17.78
N GLY A 131 -3.18 20.28 19.00
CA GLY A 131 -3.48 19.04 19.73
C GLY A 131 -2.25 18.21 20.07
N ASN A 132 -2.47 17.07 20.71
CA ASN A 132 -1.41 16.20 21.25
C ASN A 132 -1.54 14.73 20.81
N ALA A 133 -2.30 14.44 19.74
CA ALA A 133 -2.54 13.08 19.29
C ALA A 133 -1.23 12.34 18.97
N HIS A 134 -0.27 13.00 18.31
CA HIS A 134 1.06 12.44 18.01
C HIS A 134 1.85 12.09 19.29
N VAL A 135 1.76 12.90 20.35
CA VAL A 135 2.41 12.62 21.65
C VAL A 135 1.76 11.40 22.32
N ARG A 136 0.44 11.34 22.34
CA ARG A 136 -0.30 10.21 22.93
C ARG A 136 -0.06 8.92 22.14
N PHE A 137 0.01 9.03 20.82
CA PHE A 137 0.31 7.90 19.94
C PHE A 137 1.75 7.41 20.13
N ALA A 138 2.74 8.30 20.26
CA ALA A 138 4.10 7.95 20.64
C ALA A 138 4.16 7.14 21.94
N GLN A 139 3.47 7.62 22.99
CA GLN A 139 3.40 6.93 24.27
C GLN A 139 2.70 5.57 24.16
N TYR A 140 1.63 5.49 23.36
CA TYR A 140 0.94 4.25 23.08
C TYR A 140 1.85 3.23 22.40
N LEU A 141 2.54 3.61 21.33
CA LEU A 141 3.51 2.77 20.63
C LEU A 141 4.63 2.27 21.55
N ARG A 142 5.15 3.14 22.44
CA ARG A 142 6.13 2.76 23.47
C ARG A 142 5.59 1.71 24.44
N ARG A 143 4.32 1.83 24.86
CA ARG A 143 3.67 0.79 25.67
C ARG A 143 3.52 -0.52 24.91
N CYS A 144 3.11 -0.47 23.64
CA CYS A 144 3.00 -1.65 22.77
C CYS A 144 4.35 -2.34 22.58
N TYR A 145 5.42 -1.57 22.33
CA TYR A 145 6.80 -2.07 22.24
C TYR A 145 7.22 -2.85 23.50
N LYS A 146 6.99 -2.26 24.69
CA LYS A 146 7.31 -2.90 25.99
C LYS A 146 6.45 -4.14 26.27
N ALA A 147 5.17 -4.10 25.85
CA ALA A 147 4.24 -5.19 26.07
C ALA A 147 4.45 -6.37 25.11
N TYR A 148 4.95 -6.12 23.88
CA TYR A 148 5.08 -7.14 22.86
C TYR A 148 6.00 -8.28 23.32
N LYS A 149 5.45 -9.48 23.27
CA LYS A 149 6.13 -10.76 23.50
C LYS A 149 5.76 -11.68 22.34
N PRO A 150 6.71 -12.15 21.51
CA PRO A 150 6.42 -12.97 20.32
C PRO A 150 5.58 -14.23 20.62
N LYS A 151 5.75 -14.82 21.81
CA LYS A 151 4.95 -15.98 22.23
C LYS A 151 3.49 -15.64 22.51
N LYS A 152 3.19 -14.40 22.91
CA LYS A 152 1.86 -13.93 23.33
C LYS A 152 1.09 -13.23 22.20
N PHE A 153 1.77 -12.54 21.31
CA PHE A 153 1.13 -11.73 20.27
C PHE A 153 1.46 -12.21 18.87
N LYS A 154 0.50 -12.10 17.95
CA LYS A 154 0.62 -12.60 16.57
C LYS A 154 1.70 -11.87 15.77
N ALA A 155 1.77 -10.54 15.88
CA ALA A 155 2.75 -9.71 15.19
C ALA A 155 2.88 -8.33 15.87
N PRO A 156 4.02 -7.64 15.73
CA PRO A 156 4.27 -6.32 16.29
C PRO A 156 3.76 -5.21 15.36
N TYR A 157 2.45 -5.00 15.33
CA TYR A 157 1.84 -3.88 14.59
C TYR A 157 0.65 -3.28 15.35
N VAL A 158 0.26 -2.06 14.98
CA VAL A 158 -0.98 -1.40 15.41
C VAL A 158 -1.73 -0.82 14.21
N GLU A 159 -3.01 -0.55 14.41
CA GLU A 159 -3.88 0.07 13.40
C GLU A 159 -4.35 1.46 13.85
N VAL A 160 -4.36 2.39 12.91
CA VAL A 160 -4.92 3.74 13.06
C VAL A 160 -6.05 3.86 12.04
N VAL A 161 -7.28 3.64 12.50
CA VAL A 161 -8.46 3.60 11.64
C VAL A 161 -9.37 4.76 11.98
N GLN A 162 -9.66 5.59 10.99
CA GLN A 162 -10.62 6.68 11.12
C GLN A 162 -11.04 7.25 9.78
N SER A 163 -12.23 7.84 9.71
CA SER A 163 -12.73 8.58 8.54
C SER A 163 -11.70 9.51 7.88
N SER A 164 -11.86 9.71 6.57
CA SER A 164 -11.00 10.63 5.81
C SER A 164 -11.09 12.06 6.36
N GLY A 165 -10.02 12.85 6.23
CA GLY A 165 -9.98 14.24 6.69
C GLY A 165 -9.64 14.46 8.18
N PHE A 166 -9.65 13.42 9.01
CA PHE A 166 -9.36 13.54 10.46
C PHE A 166 -7.87 13.68 10.82
N GLY A 167 -7.00 13.95 9.83
CA GLY A 167 -5.60 14.27 10.09
C GLY A 167 -4.71 13.09 10.50
N LYS A 168 -5.04 11.85 10.14
CA LYS A 168 -4.20 10.65 10.43
C LYS A 168 -2.77 10.81 9.92
N SER A 169 -2.59 11.04 8.62
CA SER A 169 -1.26 11.20 8.02
C SER A 169 -0.54 12.42 8.59
N ARG A 170 -1.28 13.47 8.97
CA ARG A 170 -0.72 14.65 9.65
C ARG A 170 -0.20 14.31 11.04
N MET A 171 -0.97 13.57 11.85
CA MET A 171 -0.54 13.05 13.15
C MET A 171 0.74 12.21 13.02
N ILE A 172 0.83 11.34 12.00
CA ILE A 172 2.05 10.56 11.75
C ILE A 172 3.23 11.46 11.39
N ARG A 173 3.04 12.50 10.56
CA ARG A 173 4.10 13.46 10.28
C ARG A 173 4.58 14.17 11.56
N GLU A 174 3.66 14.62 12.42
CA GLU A 174 4.05 15.26 13.68
C GLU A 174 4.76 14.29 14.64
N LEU A 175 4.39 13.00 14.61
CA LEU A 175 5.16 11.96 15.30
C LEU A 175 6.59 11.86 14.73
N ALA A 176 6.74 11.89 13.41
CA ALA A 176 8.05 11.86 12.75
C ALA A 176 8.89 13.11 13.05
N VAL A 177 8.28 14.29 13.14
CA VAL A 177 8.93 15.54 13.60
C VAL A 177 9.39 15.37 15.05
N LYS A 178 8.52 14.90 15.94
CA LYS A 178 8.90 14.62 17.32
C LYS A 178 10.04 13.61 17.42
N ALA A 179 10.05 12.56 16.59
CA ALA A 179 11.12 11.55 16.53
C ALA A 179 12.46 12.09 15.99
N LYS A 180 12.45 13.25 15.32
CA LYS A 180 13.67 13.98 14.94
C LYS A 180 14.22 14.78 16.12
N ASP A 181 13.34 15.51 16.80
CA ASP A 181 13.74 16.52 17.79
C ASP A 181 13.94 15.93 19.20
N ASP A 182 13.18 14.90 19.55
CA ASP A 182 13.21 14.24 20.86
C ASP A 182 14.09 12.98 20.82
N LYS A 183 15.33 13.11 21.30
CA LYS A 183 16.29 12.00 21.36
C LYS A 183 15.87 10.91 22.35
N GLU A 184 15.13 11.27 23.41
CA GLU A 184 14.66 10.32 24.43
C GLU A 184 13.54 9.43 23.91
N LEU A 185 12.83 9.89 22.86
CA LEU A 185 11.79 9.08 22.24
C LEU A 185 12.33 7.78 21.63
N ASN A 186 13.63 7.69 21.34
CA ASN A 186 14.37 6.58 20.72
C ASN A 186 13.61 5.84 19.60
N MET A 187 12.88 6.60 18.78
CA MET A 187 11.99 6.10 17.73
C MET A 187 12.38 6.71 16.38
N LYS A 188 12.19 5.98 15.28
CA LYS A 188 12.25 6.50 13.91
C LYS A 188 11.04 6.05 13.10
N VAL A 189 10.60 6.88 12.17
CA VAL A 189 9.35 6.70 11.41
C VAL A 189 9.65 6.72 9.93
N LEU A 190 9.53 5.56 9.29
CA LEU A 190 9.54 5.42 7.83
C LEU A 190 8.07 5.41 7.35
N TYR A 191 7.71 6.37 6.51
CA TYR A 191 6.36 6.49 5.96
C TYR A 191 6.31 5.99 4.51
N THR A 192 5.31 5.18 4.19
CA THR A 192 4.97 4.79 2.83
C THR A 192 3.45 4.84 2.64
N CYS A 193 2.99 5.36 1.50
CA CYS A 193 1.60 5.40 1.10
C CYS A 193 1.40 4.49 -0.11
N ILE A 194 0.58 3.45 0.05
CA ILE A 194 0.39 2.37 -0.94
C ILE A 194 -0.86 2.58 -1.81
N ARG A 195 -1.35 3.82 -1.86
CA ARG A 195 -2.51 4.23 -2.63
C ARG A 195 -2.35 3.90 -4.12
N VAL A 196 -3.44 3.47 -4.74
CA VAL A 196 -3.49 3.18 -6.18
C VAL A 196 -3.20 4.44 -7.00
N ARG A 197 -2.49 4.27 -8.12
CA ARG A 197 -2.18 5.36 -9.06
C ARG A 197 -3.48 6.04 -9.50
N ASN A 198 -3.49 7.37 -9.54
CA ASN A 198 -4.61 8.29 -9.88
C ASN A 198 -5.41 8.90 -8.70
N SER A 199 -5.21 8.45 -7.46
CA SER A 199 -5.89 9.12 -6.34
C SER A 199 -5.21 10.44 -5.96
N THR A 200 -6.03 11.48 -5.77
CA THR A 200 -5.63 12.88 -5.58
C THR A 200 -5.32 13.25 -4.13
N GLY A 201 -5.40 12.32 -3.17
CA GLY A 201 -5.19 12.67 -1.76
C GLY A 201 -3.74 13.03 -1.43
N TYR A 202 -3.56 13.76 -0.33
CA TYR A 202 -2.26 14.13 0.23
C TYR A 202 -2.05 13.50 1.61
N PRO A 203 -0.85 13.00 1.99
CA PRO A 203 0.40 12.91 1.22
C PRO A 203 0.30 12.07 -0.06
N LYS A 204 1.18 12.35 -1.02
CA LYS A 204 1.27 11.60 -2.29
C LYS A 204 1.66 10.14 -2.04
N ALA A 205 1.26 9.25 -2.94
CA ALA A 205 1.68 7.86 -2.94
C ALA A 205 3.20 7.72 -3.09
N THR A 206 3.79 6.69 -2.50
CA THR A 206 5.22 6.36 -2.59
C THR A 206 5.40 5.02 -3.31
N PRO A 207 5.10 4.96 -4.63
CA PRO A 207 5.02 3.69 -5.38
C PRO A 207 6.37 2.96 -5.48
N VAL A 208 7.48 3.69 -5.50
CA VAL A 208 8.82 3.08 -5.58
C VAL A 208 9.15 2.34 -4.29
N LEU A 209 8.99 3.02 -3.14
CA LEU A 209 9.28 2.46 -1.83
C LEU A 209 8.31 1.32 -1.45
N SER A 210 7.03 1.48 -1.75
CA SER A 210 6.01 0.45 -1.47
C SER A 210 6.23 -0.81 -2.31
N ARG A 211 6.50 -0.66 -3.61
CA ARG A 211 6.85 -1.78 -4.48
C ARG A 211 8.10 -2.50 -3.98
N TRP A 212 9.15 -1.75 -3.65
CA TRP A 212 10.36 -2.34 -3.11
C TRP A 212 10.08 -3.16 -1.85
N LEU A 213 9.34 -2.59 -0.89
CA LEU A 213 9.05 -3.26 0.38
C LEU A 213 8.18 -4.52 0.22
N LEU A 214 7.14 -4.46 -0.62
CA LEU A 214 6.04 -5.43 -0.60
C LEU A 214 5.89 -6.29 -1.87
N GLU A 215 6.27 -5.77 -3.03
CA GLU A 215 5.95 -6.38 -4.33
C GLU A 215 7.16 -7.04 -5.01
N ILE A 216 8.37 -6.54 -4.78
CA ILE A 216 9.59 -7.25 -5.21
C ILE A 216 9.69 -8.50 -4.35
N GLU A 217 9.73 -9.69 -4.98
CA GLU A 217 9.73 -11.00 -4.31
C GLU A 217 8.73 -11.07 -3.13
N PRO A 218 7.42 -11.12 -3.41
CA PRO A 218 6.36 -11.01 -2.40
C PRO A 218 6.25 -12.31 -1.60
N THR A 219 7.28 -12.60 -0.81
CA THR A 219 7.41 -13.74 0.10
C THR A 219 7.62 -13.22 1.51
N ILE A 220 7.26 -14.03 2.50
CA ILE A 220 7.46 -13.68 3.92
C ILE A 220 8.93 -13.37 4.20
N GLN A 221 9.84 -14.17 3.65
CA GLN A 221 11.28 -14.01 3.79
C GLN A 221 11.79 -12.75 3.10
N GLY A 222 11.33 -12.48 1.87
CA GLY A 222 11.70 -11.28 1.12
C GLY A 222 11.30 -10.00 1.86
N ILE A 223 10.05 -9.92 2.31
CA ILE A 223 9.56 -8.77 3.10
C ILE A 223 10.33 -8.66 4.41
N ALA A 224 10.60 -9.78 5.11
CA ALA A 224 11.36 -9.77 6.36
C ALA A 224 12.79 -9.25 6.18
N LYS A 225 13.50 -9.67 5.12
CA LYS A 225 14.83 -9.16 4.78
C LYS A 225 14.81 -7.65 4.57
N ARG A 226 13.82 -7.13 3.84
CA ARG A 226 13.67 -5.69 3.61
C ARG A 226 13.33 -4.91 4.87
N LEU A 227 12.49 -5.47 5.75
CA LEU A 227 12.22 -4.92 7.08
C LEU A 227 13.50 -4.86 7.94
N LYS A 228 14.34 -5.89 7.92
CA LYS A 228 15.64 -5.86 8.60
C LYS A 228 16.57 -4.79 8.01
N ALA A 229 16.63 -4.68 6.69
CA ALA A 229 17.42 -3.64 6.03
C ALA A 229 16.99 -2.23 6.46
N ILE A 230 15.67 -1.98 6.56
CA ILE A 230 15.12 -0.73 7.13
C ILE A 230 15.62 -0.48 8.56
N PHE A 231 15.53 -1.50 9.43
CA PHE A 231 15.96 -1.37 10.81
C PHE A 231 17.44 -1.03 10.93
N HIS A 232 18.32 -1.79 10.28
CA HIS A 232 19.76 -1.57 10.37
C HIS A 232 20.18 -0.26 9.70
N TYR A 233 19.58 0.12 8.57
CA TYR A 233 19.83 1.43 7.96
C TYR A 233 19.49 2.56 8.94
N ALA A 234 18.33 2.49 9.60
CA ALA A 234 17.96 3.46 10.61
C ALA A 234 18.95 3.48 11.78
N THR A 235 19.38 2.31 12.25
CA THR A 235 20.31 2.16 13.38
C THR A 235 21.69 2.74 13.07
N GLU A 236 22.21 2.53 11.87
CA GLU A 236 23.49 3.09 11.39
C GLU A 236 23.42 4.61 11.21
N HIS A 237 22.27 5.13 10.78
CA HIS A 237 22.06 6.55 10.50
C HIS A 237 21.18 7.25 11.55
N TRP A 238 21.14 6.73 12.78
CA TRP A 238 20.12 7.07 13.77
C TRP A 238 19.98 8.57 14.06
N GLY A 239 21.10 9.29 14.08
CA GLY A 239 21.15 10.73 14.35
C GLY A 239 20.53 11.59 13.25
N THR A 240 20.50 11.12 12.00
CA THR A 240 20.15 11.95 10.83
C THR A 240 19.01 11.37 9.97
N VAL A 241 18.74 10.07 10.06
CA VAL A 241 17.80 9.36 9.18
C VAL A 241 16.40 9.96 9.17
N GLN A 242 15.92 10.48 10.31
CA GLN A 242 14.57 11.05 10.39
C GLN A 242 14.41 12.32 9.55
N THR A 243 15.49 13.09 9.35
CA THR A 243 15.46 14.30 8.51
C THR A 243 15.15 13.92 7.07
N GLN A 244 15.84 12.92 6.53
CA GLN A 244 15.59 12.41 5.19
C GLN A 244 14.20 11.75 5.09
N TRP A 245 13.81 10.93 6.05
CA TRP A 245 12.52 10.24 6.02
C TRP A 245 11.31 11.17 6.15
N LEU A 246 11.47 12.35 6.75
CA LEU A 246 10.41 13.37 6.80
C LEU A 246 10.05 13.90 5.39
N GLU A 247 10.99 13.88 4.45
CA GLU A 247 10.75 14.34 3.08
C GLU A 247 9.83 13.40 2.31
N LEU A 248 9.71 12.12 2.71
CA LEU A 248 8.79 11.14 2.12
C LEU A 248 7.32 11.57 2.16
N PHE A 249 6.96 12.48 3.07
CA PHE A 249 5.61 13.04 3.13
C PHE A 249 5.33 14.08 2.03
N THR A 250 6.36 14.59 1.37
CA THR A 250 6.23 15.79 0.52
C THR A 250 6.95 15.73 -0.81
N ASP A 251 7.96 14.87 -0.94
CA ASP A 251 8.79 14.74 -2.13
C ASP A 251 8.83 13.28 -2.59
N THR A 252 8.38 13.07 -3.83
CA THR A 252 8.37 11.75 -4.46
C THR A 252 9.76 11.31 -4.90
N ALA A 253 10.69 12.24 -5.16
CA ALA A 253 12.08 11.91 -5.51
C ALA A 253 12.83 11.28 -4.33
N THR A 254 12.56 11.74 -3.10
CA THR A 254 13.10 11.14 -1.86
C THR A 254 12.80 9.64 -1.78
N ALA A 255 11.63 9.19 -2.24
CA ALA A 255 11.26 7.77 -2.18
C ALA A 255 12.24 6.88 -2.97
N ALA A 256 12.74 7.35 -4.12
CA ALA A 256 13.73 6.61 -4.90
C ALA A 256 15.09 6.56 -4.20
N ALA A 257 15.57 7.71 -3.70
CA ALA A 257 16.85 7.79 -2.98
C ALA A 257 16.87 6.93 -1.70
N VAL A 258 15.78 6.97 -0.92
CA VAL A 258 15.62 6.11 0.27
C VAL A 258 15.60 4.64 -0.14
N THR A 259 14.87 4.29 -1.19
CA THR A 259 14.80 2.90 -1.69
C THR A 259 16.19 2.40 -2.11
N GLU A 260 16.97 3.20 -2.83
CA GLU A 260 18.33 2.84 -3.24
C GLU A 260 19.25 2.62 -2.03
N ALA A 261 19.18 3.50 -1.02
CA ALA A 261 19.97 3.36 0.21
C ALA A 261 19.60 2.08 0.99
N LEU A 262 18.32 1.76 1.05
CA LEU A 262 17.82 0.53 1.68
C LEU A 262 18.24 -0.73 0.91
N GLU A 263 18.21 -0.68 -0.42
CA GLU A 263 18.67 -1.77 -1.29
C GLU A 263 20.18 -2.02 -1.13
N LYS A 264 21.00 -0.97 -1.04
CA LYS A 264 22.43 -1.09 -0.73
C LYS A 264 22.66 -1.74 0.64
N THR A 265 21.85 -1.38 1.64
CA THR A 265 21.91 -1.97 2.98
C THR A 265 21.55 -3.45 2.96
N LEU A 266 20.50 -3.81 2.23
CA LEU A 266 20.07 -5.20 2.05
C LEU A 266 21.20 -6.05 1.44
N LYS A 267 21.77 -5.62 0.31
CA LYS A 267 22.88 -6.34 -0.35
C LYS A 267 24.09 -6.52 0.55
N ARG A 268 24.44 -5.48 1.32
CA ARG A 268 25.54 -5.55 2.29
C ARG A 268 25.28 -6.57 3.40
N GLN A 269 24.04 -6.69 3.87
CA GLN A 269 23.67 -7.70 4.87
C GLN A 269 23.73 -9.12 4.34
N GLU A 270 23.30 -9.33 3.10
CA GLU A 270 23.36 -10.64 2.45
C GLU A 270 24.81 -11.09 2.22
N ALA A 271 25.70 -10.16 1.83
CA ALA A 271 27.13 -10.43 1.75
C ALA A 271 27.72 -10.85 3.11
N LYS A 272 27.41 -10.10 4.18
CA LYS A 272 27.88 -10.39 5.55
C LYS A 272 27.34 -11.70 6.12
N ALA A 273 26.14 -12.14 5.72
CA ALA A 273 25.59 -13.41 6.18
C ALA A 273 26.33 -14.64 5.61
N THR A 274 27.12 -14.46 4.54
CA THR A 274 27.89 -15.52 3.89
C THR A 274 29.25 -15.73 4.56
N GLU A 275 29.77 -14.73 5.26
CA GLU A 275 30.95 -14.83 6.13
C GLU A 275 30.50 -15.10 7.56
N LYS A 276 30.86 -16.25 8.14
CA LYS A 276 30.56 -16.56 9.56
C LYS A 276 31.21 -15.51 10.49
N LEU A 277 30.48 -14.45 10.81
CA LEU A 277 30.90 -13.44 11.78
C LEU A 277 30.41 -13.80 13.17
N ALA A 278 31.37 -13.92 14.09
CA ALA A 278 31.13 -14.05 15.51
C ALA A 278 30.22 -12.89 15.98
N LEU A 279 29.10 -13.24 16.60
CA LEU A 279 28.21 -12.26 17.22
C LEU A 279 28.95 -11.57 18.38
N ASN A 280 29.42 -10.35 18.14
CA ASN A 280 29.61 -9.41 19.22
C ASN A 280 28.22 -9.11 19.77
N LYS A 281 27.97 -9.52 21.02
CA LYS A 281 26.75 -9.15 21.75
C LYS A 281 26.80 -7.65 21.99
N GLU A 282 26.26 -6.88 21.06
CA GLU A 282 25.97 -5.47 21.31
C GLU A 282 25.00 -5.36 22.49
N LYS A 283 25.11 -4.27 23.25
CA LYS A 283 24.21 -4.00 24.37
C LYS A 283 22.76 -3.96 23.87
N PRO A 284 21.80 -4.48 24.65
CA PRO A 284 20.38 -4.33 24.32
C PRO A 284 20.06 -2.85 24.11
N SER A 285 19.37 -2.54 23.02
CA SER A 285 18.99 -1.17 22.66
C SER A 285 17.47 -1.06 22.55
N ASP A 286 16.91 0.03 23.05
CA ASP A 286 15.47 0.28 23.04
C ASP A 286 15.00 1.03 21.77
N LYS A 287 15.79 0.91 20.69
CA LYS A 287 15.50 1.51 19.38
C LYS A 287 14.23 0.93 18.80
N LEU A 288 13.32 1.81 18.40
CA LEU A 288 12.03 1.44 17.79
C LEU A 288 11.93 2.07 16.41
N VAL A 289 11.90 1.24 15.37
CA VAL A 289 11.68 1.69 14.00
C VAL A 289 10.25 1.38 13.61
N LEU A 290 9.49 2.40 13.23
CA LEU A 290 8.13 2.27 12.72
C LEU A 290 8.14 2.22 11.20
N VAL A 291 7.42 1.25 10.65
CA VAL A 291 7.06 1.23 9.23
C VAL A 291 5.58 1.56 9.12
N VAL A 292 5.30 2.79 8.70
CA VAL A 292 3.93 3.29 8.55
C VAL A 292 3.47 3.03 7.13
N ILE A 293 2.36 2.29 6.98
CA ILE A 293 1.73 2.00 5.71
C ILE A 293 0.38 2.73 5.68
N ASP A 294 0.29 3.79 4.91
CA ASP A 294 -0.95 4.55 4.68
C ASP A 294 -1.73 3.99 3.49
N GLU A 295 -3.07 4.08 3.58
CA GLU A 295 -4.02 3.35 2.74
C GLU A 295 -3.82 1.83 2.79
N ALA A 296 -3.64 1.30 4.00
CA ALA A 296 -3.30 -0.10 4.27
C ALA A 296 -4.35 -1.12 3.76
N ARG A 297 -5.58 -0.72 3.41
CA ARG A 297 -6.58 -1.59 2.77
C ARG A 297 -6.06 -2.24 1.49
N ASN A 298 -5.13 -1.57 0.80
CA ASN A 298 -4.54 -2.09 -0.44
C ASN A 298 -3.61 -3.30 -0.20
N LEU A 299 -3.28 -3.62 1.06
CA LEU A 299 -2.58 -4.85 1.42
C LEU A 299 -3.47 -6.11 1.27
N ILE A 300 -4.79 -5.96 1.38
CA ILE A 300 -5.74 -7.09 1.33
C ILE A 300 -6.21 -7.35 -0.11
N ASN A 301 -6.30 -6.30 -0.91
CA ASN A 301 -6.77 -6.37 -2.30
C ASN A 301 -5.75 -7.02 -3.26
N ASN A 302 -4.49 -7.19 -2.84
CA ASN A 302 -3.44 -7.81 -3.63
C ASN A 302 -3.16 -9.23 -3.09
N THR A 303 -3.75 -10.23 -3.72
CA THR A 303 -3.48 -11.65 -3.41
C THR A 303 -2.44 -12.21 -4.37
N THR A 304 -1.28 -12.58 -3.85
CA THR A 304 -0.28 -13.38 -4.58
C THR A 304 -0.17 -14.72 -3.86
N SER A 305 -0.41 -15.83 -4.55
CA SER A 305 -0.23 -17.19 -3.99
C SER A 305 -1.17 -17.57 -2.83
N GLY A 306 -2.41 -17.08 -2.82
CA GLY A 306 -3.45 -17.47 -1.84
C GLY A 306 -3.36 -16.82 -0.45
N LEU A 307 -2.28 -16.07 -0.17
CA LEU A 307 -2.14 -15.19 0.99
C LEU A 307 -2.15 -13.74 0.50
N ASP A 308 -2.91 -12.87 1.17
CA ASP A 308 -2.81 -11.43 0.92
C ASP A 308 -1.51 -10.85 1.50
N LEU A 309 -1.06 -9.71 0.97
CA LEU A 309 0.17 -9.03 1.42
C LEU A 309 0.12 -8.64 2.90
N PHE A 310 -1.08 -8.42 3.46
CA PHE A 310 -1.25 -8.13 4.88
C PHE A 310 -0.81 -9.31 5.75
N HIS A 311 -1.24 -10.53 5.44
CA HIS A 311 -0.80 -11.73 6.17
C HIS A 311 0.69 -11.99 6.01
N MET A 312 1.25 -11.74 4.82
CA MET A 312 2.69 -11.85 4.60
C MET A 312 3.47 -10.85 5.46
N LEU A 313 3.02 -9.58 5.49
CA LEU A 313 3.61 -8.54 6.32
C LEU A 313 3.58 -8.89 7.82
N GLN A 314 2.46 -9.42 8.33
CA GLN A 314 2.36 -9.86 9.74
C GLN A 314 3.44 -10.89 10.08
N ARG A 315 3.58 -11.92 9.25
CA ARG A 315 4.58 -12.98 9.46
C ARG A 315 6.01 -12.47 9.26
N ALA A 316 6.21 -11.59 8.28
CA ALA A 316 7.50 -10.97 8.01
C ALA A 316 7.97 -10.08 9.16
N LEU A 317 7.07 -9.32 9.81
CA LEU A 317 7.38 -8.55 11.01
C LEU A 317 7.84 -9.44 12.16
N VAL A 318 7.19 -10.59 12.38
CA VAL A 318 7.64 -11.55 13.40
C VAL A 318 9.04 -12.07 13.07
N LEU A 319 9.24 -12.52 11.84
CA LEU A 319 10.52 -13.07 11.39
C LEU A 319 11.65 -12.02 11.51
N ALA A 320 11.43 -10.80 11.04
CA ALA A 320 12.40 -9.72 11.14
C ALA A 320 12.77 -9.41 12.59
N ASN A 321 11.79 -9.36 13.51
CA ASN A 321 12.08 -9.08 14.92
C ASN A 321 12.76 -10.24 15.65
N ASN A 322 12.55 -11.49 15.23
CA ASN A 322 13.31 -12.62 15.78
C ASN A 322 14.79 -12.49 15.44
N ASP A 323 15.10 -12.02 14.22
CA ASP A 323 16.48 -11.82 13.78
C ASP A 323 17.13 -10.57 14.38
N ILE A 324 16.38 -9.47 14.54
CA ILE A 324 16.87 -8.23 15.17
C ILE A 324 17.19 -8.48 16.66
N GLY A 325 16.41 -9.32 17.34
CA GLY A 325 16.71 -9.73 18.71
C GLY A 325 16.67 -8.58 19.72
N GLU A 326 17.78 -8.41 20.44
CA GLU A 326 17.91 -7.44 21.55
C GLU A 326 18.35 -6.04 21.11
N GLU A 327 18.75 -5.86 19.84
CA GLU A 327 19.18 -4.57 19.29
C GLU A 327 18.05 -3.53 19.18
N GLY A 328 16.79 -3.98 19.23
CA GLY A 328 15.64 -3.12 19.09
C GLY A 328 14.48 -3.85 18.44
N ARG A 329 13.53 -3.10 17.88
CA ARG A 329 12.39 -3.67 17.16
C ARG A 329 11.97 -2.84 15.97
N ILE A 330 11.43 -3.55 14.98
CA ILE A 330 10.67 -2.95 13.88
C ILE A 330 9.17 -3.20 14.10
N PHE A 331 8.35 -2.17 13.91
CA PHE A 331 6.94 -2.21 14.29
C PHE A 331 6.07 -1.63 13.17
N GLY A 332 5.00 -2.33 12.81
CA GLY A 332 4.07 -1.88 11.76
C GLY A 332 3.05 -0.88 12.29
N VAL A 333 2.74 0.17 11.52
CA VAL A 333 1.60 1.06 11.77
C VAL A 333 0.76 1.13 10.52
N LEU A 334 -0.43 0.54 10.57
CA LEU A 334 -1.34 0.46 9.43
C LEU A 334 -2.38 1.56 9.55
N VAL A 335 -2.40 2.48 8.58
CA VAL A 335 -3.27 3.65 8.59
C VAL A 335 -4.32 3.47 7.49
N ASP A 336 -5.60 3.61 7.84
CA ASP A 336 -6.69 3.51 6.88
C ASP A 336 -7.95 4.25 7.33
N THR A 337 -8.94 4.35 6.44
CA THR A 337 -10.29 4.81 6.76
C THR A 337 -11.27 3.69 7.06
N ASN A 338 -10.95 2.46 6.68
CA ASN A 338 -11.83 1.31 6.80
C ASN A 338 -11.34 0.36 7.91
N PRO A 339 -12.17 0.03 8.92
CA PRO A 339 -11.82 -0.95 9.95
C PRO A 339 -11.73 -2.39 9.42
N ARG A 340 -12.17 -2.65 8.18
CA ARG A 340 -12.14 -4.00 7.57
C ARG A 340 -10.75 -4.60 7.34
N ILE A 341 -9.67 -3.90 7.68
CA ILE A 341 -8.32 -4.50 7.67
C ILE A 341 -8.24 -5.71 8.61
N THR A 342 -9.04 -5.75 9.67
CA THR A 342 -9.04 -6.82 10.68
C THR A 342 -10.27 -7.72 10.69
N ILE A 343 -11.35 -7.38 9.95
CA ILE A 343 -12.61 -8.13 9.98
C ILE A 343 -12.91 -8.64 8.56
N PRO A 344 -12.78 -9.96 8.30
CA PRO A 344 -13.21 -10.53 7.02
C PRO A 344 -14.69 -10.25 6.79
N ASP A 345 -15.03 -9.85 5.57
CA ASP A 345 -16.43 -9.69 5.17
C ASP A 345 -17.09 -11.08 5.09
N PRO A 346 -18.13 -11.38 5.88
CA PRO A 346 -18.82 -12.67 5.80
C PRO A 346 -19.47 -12.90 4.43
N SER A 347 -19.66 -11.85 3.61
CA SER A 347 -20.15 -11.99 2.22
C SER A 347 -19.12 -12.51 1.23
N GLN A 348 -17.82 -12.54 1.60
CA GLN A 348 -16.71 -13.04 0.76
C GLN A 348 -16.48 -14.56 0.90
N GLY A 349 -17.43 -15.31 1.47
CA GLY A 349 -17.43 -16.78 1.47
C GLY A 349 -16.31 -17.46 2.28
N ARG A 350 -15.51 -16.72 3.07
CA ARG A 350 -14.52 -17.33 3.97
C ARG A 350 -15.23 -17.88 5.22
N PRO A 351 -15.09 -19.16 5.57
CA PRO A 351 -15.72 -19.72 6.76
C PRO A 351 -15.21 -19.01 8.02
N VAL A 352 -16.11 -18.34 8.74
CA VAL A 352 -15.85 -17.64 10.01
C VAL A 352 -15.16 -18.55 11.04
N LEU A 353 -15.41 -19.86 10.96
CA LEU A 353 -14.81 -20.91 11.78
C LEU A 353 -13.30 -21.15 11.51
N SER A 354 -12.86 -21.06 10.26
CA SER A 354 -11.42 -21.14 9.90
C SER A 354 -10.63 -19.97 10.50
N TRP A 355 -11.24 -18.79 10.48
CA TRP A 355 -10.65 -17.57 11.04
C TRP A 355 -10.58 -17.62 12.59
N LEU A 356 -11.64 -18.07 13.27
CA LEU A 356 -11.65 -18.28 14.73
C LEU A 356 -10.56 -19.27 15.19
N LEU A 357 -10.32 -20.33 14.42
CA LEU A 357 -9.29 -21.32 14.73
C LEU A 357 -7.85 -20.81 14.46
N LEU A 358 -7.65 -19.89 13.51
CA LEU A 358 -6.36 -19.27 13.20
C LEU A 358 -5.96 -18.12 14.15
N HIS A 359 -6.87 -17.63 15.00
CA HIS A 359 -6.67 -16.45 15.87
C HIS A 359 -6.56 -16.77 17.38
N GLN A 360 -6.05 -17.94 17.75
CA GLN A 360 -5.90 -18.37 19.16
C GLN A 360 -4.97 -17.50 20.03
N LYS A 361 -4.21 -16.55 19.45
CA LYS A 361 -3.36 -15.61 20.20
C LYS A 361 -3.83 -14.17 20.01
N PRO A 362 -3.93 -13.36 21.08
CA PRO A 362 -4.34 -11.97 20.98
C PRO A 362 -3.36 -11.17 20.10
N VAL A 363 -3.88 -10.35 19.19
CA VAL A 363 -3.09 -9.30 18.54
C VAL A 363 -2.95 -8.13 19.52
N ILE A 364 -1.89 -7.30 19.44
CA ILE A 364 -1.84 -6.03 20.20
C ILE A 364 -2.85 -5.08 19.55
N VAL A 365 -4.15 -5.24 19.83
CA VAL A 365 -5.19 -4.34 19.32
C VAL A 365 -5.93 -3.79 20.52
N PRO A 366 -5.68 -2.51 20.83
CA PRO A 366 -6.73 -1.57 20.50
C PRO A 366 -6.37 -0.69 19.29
N THR A 367 -7.35 -0.51 18.41
CA THR A 367 -7.35 0.50 17.34
C THR A 367 -7.12 1.87 17.96
N PHE A 368 -6.19 2.64 17.42
CA PHE A 368 -6.00 4.04 17.84
C PHE A 368 -6.89 4.94 16.99
N CYS A 369 -7.92 5.51 17.59
CA CYS A 369 -8.78 6.52 16.97
C CYS A 369 -8.28 7.93 17.34
N VAL A 370 -8.12 8.81 16.37
CA VAL A 370 -7.98 10.26 16.62
C VAL A 370 -9.39 10.80 16.91
N ASP A 371 -9.56 11.79 17.76
CA ASP A 371 -10.85 12.47 17.93
C ASP A 371 -10.67 13.95 17.60
N SER A 372 -11.52 14.47 16.73
CA SER A 372 -11.50 15.87 16.29
C SER A 372 -12.02 16.82 17.37
N HIS A 373 -12.61 16.33 18.46
CA HIS A 373 -13.05 17.16 19.58
C HIS A 373 -12.31 16.78 20.86
N TYR A 374 -11.42 17.68 21.30
CA TYR A 374 -10.71 17.59 22.58
C TYR A 374 -9.81 16.36 22.81
N GLY A 375 -9.32 15.71 21.75
CA GLY A 375 -8.30 14.68 21.87
C GLY A 375 -8.62 13.62 22.93
N ARG A 376 -9.86 13.16 23.06
CA ARG A 376 -10.18 11.99 23.90
C ARG A 376 -10.06 10.72 23.06
N VAL A 377 -9.52 9.67 23.67
CA VAL A 377 -9.40 8.35 23.04
C VAL A 377 -10.68 7.59 23.36
N LEU A 378 -11.41 7.17 22.34
CA LEU A 378 -12.44 6.13 22.49
C LEU A 378 -11.77 4.76 22.27
N ALA A 379 -11.74 3.99 23.36
CA ALA A 379 -11.32 2.60 23.49
C ALA A 379 -9.83 2.26 23.29
N ALA A 380 -9.07 2.32 24.38
CA ALA A 380 -7.88 1.47 24.57
C ALA A 380 -8.11 0.55 25.78
N VAL A 381 -8.76 -0.59 25.58
CA VAL A 381 -8.82 -1.64 26.60
C VAL A 381 -7.65 -2.58 26.36
N LEU A 382 -6.52 -2.31 27.02
CA LEU A 382 -5.58 -3.40 27.29
C LEU A 382 -6.26 -4.36 28.28
N PRO A 383 -6.16 -5.69 28.11
CA PRO A 383 -6.59 -6.62 29.14
C PRO A 383 -5.80 -6.27 30.41
N ARG A 384 -6.50 -5.82 31.45
CA ARG A 384 -5.93 -5.67 32.78
C ARG A 384 -5.33 -7.04 33.15
N SER A 385 -4.07 -7.05 33.58
CA SER A 385 -3.51 -8.23 34.21
C SER A 385 -4.36 -8.54 35.44
N THR A 386 -5.17 -9.58 35.37
CA THR A 386 -5.78 -10.19 36.55
C THR A 386 -4.67 -10.92 37.29
N GLY A 387 -3.85 -10.18 38.03
CA GLY A 387 -3.18 -10.73 39.19
C GLY A 387 -4.23 -10.86 40.29
N ARG A 388 -4.65 -12.08 40.58
CA ARG A 388 -5.13 -12.42 41.92
C ARG A 388 -3.97 -13.16 42.58
N GLY A 389 -3.57 -12.65 43.74
CA GLY A 389 -2.80 -13.42 44.72
C GLY A 389 -3.67 -14.45 45.40
#